data_AF-A0A814LIM4-F1
#
_entry.id   AF-A0A814LIM4-F1
#
_cell.length_a   1.000
_cell.length_b   1.000
_cell.length_c   1.000
_cell.angle_alpha   90.00
_cell.angle_beta   90.00
_cell.angle_gamma   90.00
#
_symmetry.space_group_name_H-M   'P 1'
#
loop_
_entity.id
_entity.type
_entity.pdbx_description
1 polymer ?
#
loop_
_entity_poly.entity_id
_entity_poly.type
_entity_poly.pdbx_seq_one_letter_code
_entity_poly.pdbx_strand_id
1 'polypeptide(L)'
;MLTGDQLAIAKETGRRLGMGDNMFLSTTLKDGPPPASGYRDVDDLVLHADGFAGVYPEHKYEIVDRLQKMGHMIAMTGDGVNDAPALSKANVGVAVADASDAARSAADIVLTEPGLSVIIDAILGSRQIFQRMRNYAIYTCSITIRILVGFSVLIFAYKFDFPSFMILILAILNDGTILTISKDRVKPSSYPNSWHLSEIFTYAIVYGVYLAASTIAFFTVAVDTTFFQDKFGVQHFPYNSQSNVNPGYNHPVLNSIIYLQVSTISQALIFITRSHSFFFLERPSIVLVGAFLIAQLIATFIAVWANWNFTHIHGCGWTWAAIVWIWNLIWFFPLDLLKFALRAYFDRQHTQTMAETFTAQPSTENQRLRRQTTISSDIFGPPSRSFIRRTSVQRPSRRETFAQATARYYTPHTQHLSIHHHRNFAKMIHNQADENPLFMVDRNELQRFSLVQAHHASKLLNKNNGYRATTNV
;
A
#
# COMPACT_ATOMS: atom_id res chain seq x y z
N MET A 1 1.84 -16.14 -22.84
CA MET A 1 3.10 -16.77 -23.29
C MET A 1 3.85 -15.83 -24.24
N LEU A 2 5.17 -15.68 -24.11
CA LEU A 2 6.00 -14.98 -25.09
C LEU A 2 7.10 -15.95 -25.54
N THR A 3 7.13 -16.34 -26.81
CA THR A 3 8.13 -17.29 -27.34
C THR A 3 8.71 -16.84 -28.68
N GLY A 4 9.97 -17.19 -28.92
CA GLY A 4 10.62 -17.07 -30.23
C GLY A 4 10.19 -18.16 -31.22
N ASP A 5 9.50 -19.21 -30.76
CA ASP A 5 9.02 -20.30 -31.60
C ASP A 5 7.94 -19.85 -32.58
N GLN A 6 7.70 -20.69 -33.60
CA GLN A 6 6.60 -20.48 -34.52
C GLN A 6 5.24 -20.66 -33.82
N LEU A 7 4.23 -19.96 -34.35
CA LEU A 7 2.88 -19.90 -33.77
C LEU A 7 2.24 -21.29 -33.55
N ALA A 8 2.47 -22.24 -34.45
CA ALA A 8 1.93 -23.59 -34.32
C ALA A 8 2.46 -24.32 -33.07
N ILE A 9 3.75 -24.18 -32.77
CA ILE A 9 4.39 -24.76 -31.59
C ILE A 9 3.88 -24.08 -30.32
N ALA A 10 3.78 -22.75 -30.35
CA ALA A 10 3.26 -21.96 -29.24
C ALA A 10 1.83 -22.38 -28.87
N LYS A 11 0.94 -22.51 -29.87
CA LYS A 11 -0.45 -22.93 -29.67
C LYS A 11 -0.57 -24.36 -29.13
N GLU A 12 0.18 -25.31 -29.67
CA GLU A 12 0.15 -26.69 -29.17
C GLU A 12 0.69 -26.78 -27.73
N THR A 13 1.76 -26.03 -27.42
CA THR A 13 2.33 -25.96 -26.07
C THR A 13 1.35 -25.30 -25.10
N GLY A 14 0.73 -24.18 -25.50
CA GLY A 14 -0.30 -23.48 -24.72
C GLY A 14 -1.52 -24.35 -24.43
N ARG A 15 -1.97 -25.13 -25.42
CA ARG A 15 -3.08 -26.08 -25.26
C ARG A 15 -2.76 -27.18 -24.26
N ARG A 16 -1.55 -27.75 -24.31
CA ARG A 16 -1.10 -28.78 -23.33
C ARG A 16 -0.94 -28.22 -21.92
N LEU A 17 -0.51 -26.97 -21.80
CA LEU A 17 -0.37 -26.28 -20.53
C LEU A 17 -1.73 -25.84 -19.93
N GLY A 18 -2.78 -25.75 -20.76
CA GLY A 18 -4.09 -25.24 -20.37
C GLY A 18 -4.18 -23.71 -20.36
N MET A 19 -3.31 -23.02 -21.09
CA MET A 19 -3.27 -21.56 -21.18
C MET A 19 -4.30 -20.99 -22.18
N GLY A 20 -4.76 -21.81 -23.14
CA GLY A 20 -5.59 -21.37 -24.26
C GLY A 20 -4.82 -21.35 -25.59
N ASP A 21 -5.53 -21.02 -26.68
CA ASP A 21 -5.00 -20.99 -28.05
C ASP A 21 -5.19 -19.63 -28.75
N ASN A 22 -5.66 -18.61 -28.02
CA ASN A 22 -5.82 -17.23 -28.50
C ASN A 22 -4.46 -16.51 -28.57
N MET A 23 -3.56 -17.07 -29.37
CA MET A 23 -2.20 -16.60 -29.56
C MET A 23 -2.00 -16.02 -30.96
N PHE A 24 -1.17 -14.98 -31.04
CA PHE A 24 -0.91 -14.22 -32.27
C PHE A 24 0.58 -14.19 -32.61
N LEU A 25 0.90 -13.87 -33.86
CA LEU A 25 2.29 -13.65 -34.29
C LEU A 25 2.74 -12.25 -33.88
N SER A 26 4.00 -12.04 -33.51
CA SER A 26 4.45 -10.70 -33.10
C SER A 26 4.32 -9.62 -34.17
N THR A 27 4.18 -9.99 -35.45
CA THR A 27 3.96 -9.01 -36.54
C THR A 27 2.62 -8.27 -36.38
N THR A 28 1.62 -8.88 -35.72
CA THR A 28 0.32 -8.23 -35.47
C THR A 28 0.44 -7.02 -34.53
N LEU A 29 1.57 -6.88 -33.81
CA LEU A 29 1.84 -5.67 -33.01
C LEU A 29 2.07 -4.43 -33.90
N LYS A 30 2.60 -4.63 -35.12
CA LYS A 30 2.85 -3.57 -36.11
C LYS A 30 1.75 -3.48 -37.15
N ASP A 31 1.27 -4.62 -37.63
CA ASP A 31 0.30 -4.71 -38.72
C ASP A 31 -1.14 -4.41 -38.25
N GLY A 32 -1.37 -4.43 -36.95
CA GLY A 32 -2.69 -4.29 -36.35
C GLY A 32 -3.40 -5.63 -36.11
N PRO A 33 -4.58 -5.60 -35.46
CA PRO A 33 -5.36 -6.80 -35.21
C PRO A 33 -5.83 -7.46 -36.53
N PRO A 34 -5.83 -8.80 -36.63
CA PRO A 34 -6.27 -9.48 -37.84
C PRO A 34 -7.69 -9.09 -38.26
N PRO A 35 -7.99 -8.93 -39.56
CA PRO A 35 -9.34 -8.64 -40.02
C PRO A 35 -10.30 -9.74 -39.55
N ALA A 36 -11.47 -9.34 -39.03
CA ALA A 36 -12.49 -10.20 -38.40
C ALA A 36 -12.15 -10.82 -37.03
N SER A 37 -11.05 -10.40 -36.37
CA SER A 37 -10.72 -10.85 -35.00
C SER A 37 -11.61 -10.24 -33.90
N GLY A 38 -12.30 -9.14 -34.18
CA GLY A 38 -13.19 -8.46 -33.23
C GLY A 38 -12.49 -7.49 -32.25
N TYR A 39 -11.16 -7.43 -32.26
CA TYR A 39 -10.40 -6.47 -31.44
C TYR A 39 -10.41 -5.08 -32.06
N ARG A 40 -10.54 -4.04 -31.21
CA ARG A 40 -10.61 -2.65 -31.68
C ARG A 40 -9.24 -2.07 -32.03
N ASP A 41 -8.24 -2.42 -31.23
CA ASP A 41 -6.88 -1.90 -31.32
C ASP A 41 -5.87 -2.99 -30.93
N VAL A 42 -4.58 -2.75 -31.21
CA VAL A 42 -3.47 -3.61 -30.78
C VAL A 42 -3.44 -3.75 -29.27
N ASP A 43 -3.71 -2.67 -28.53
CA ASP A 43 -3.73 -2.71 -27.06
C ASP A 43 -4.84 -3.64 -26.52
N ASP A 44 -6.00 -3.63 -27.16
CA ASP A 44 -7.13 -4.53 -26.85
C ASP A 44 -6.80 -5.99 -27.19
N LEU A 45 -6.12 -6.22 -28.32
CA LEU A 45 -5.60 -7.55 -28.69
C LEU A 45 -4.56 -8.04 -27.68
N VAL A 46 -3.60 -7.20 -27.29
CA VAL A 46 -2.54 -7.54 -26.33
C VAL A 46 -3.11 -7.88 -24.95
N LEU A 47 -4.17 -7.21 -24.52
CA LEU A 47 -4.83 -7.49 -23.25
C LEU A 47 -5.52 -8.86 -23.22
N HIS A 48 -6.13 -9.27 -24.34
CA HIS A 48 -6.93 -10.49 -24.41
C HIS A 48 -6.16 -11.69 -25.00
N ALA A 49 -4.96 -11.47 -25.54
CA ALA A 49 -4.13 -12.53 -26.10
C ALA A 49 -3.51 -13.42 -25.01
N ASP A 50 -3.62 -14.73 -25.20
CA ASP A 50 -2.98 -15.73 -24.34
C ASP A 50 -1.46 -15.80 -24.58
N GLY A 51 -1.00 -15.31 -25.74
CA GLY A 51 0.43 -15.22 -26.03
C GLY A 51 0.80 -14.72 -27.41
N PHE A 52 2.10 -14.47 -27.57
CA PHE A 52 2.73 -14.06 -28.81
C PHE A 52 3.86 -15.02 -29.18
N ALA A 53 3.94 -15.34 -30.46
CA ALA A 53 4.95 -16.21 -31.06
C ALA A 53 5.85 -15.44 -32.03
N GLY A 54 7.05 -15.96 -32.33
CA GLY A 54 8.06 -15.28 -33.14
C GLY A 54 8.58 -13.97 -32.51
N VAL A 55 8.58 -13.89 -31.18
CA VAL A 55 8.82 -12.65 -30.45
C VAL A 55 10.31 -12.32 -30.37
N TYR A 56 10.69 -11.16 -30.90
CA TYR A 56 12.03 -10.58 -30.76
C TYR A 56 12.17 -9.79 -29.43
N PRO A 57 13.40 -9.50 -28.97
CA PRO A 57 13.62 -8.77 -27.72
C PRO A 57 12.87 -7.43 -27.64
N GLU A 58 12.80 -6.69 -28.74
CA GLU A 58 12.10 -5.40 -28.83
C GLU A 58 10.59 -5.58 -28.66
N HIS A 59 10.03 -6.67 -29.18
CA HIS A 59 8.61 -6.98 -29.06
C HIS A 59 8.25 -7.34 -27.61
N LYS A 60 9.13 -8.04 -26.87
CA LYS A 60 8.91 -8.31 -25.43
C LYS A 60 8.79 -7.00 -24.64
N TYR A 61 9.72 -6.07 -24.87
CA TYR A 61 9.68 -4.75 -24.24
C TYR A 61 8.40 -3.98 -24.61
N GLU A 62 8.03 -3.97 -25.89
CA GLU A 62 6.83 -3.26 -26.36
C GLU A 62 5.54 -3.80 -25.72
N ILE A 63 5.40 -5.12 -25.62
CA ILE A 63 4.23 -5.75 -24.98
C ILE A 63 4.13 -5.33 -23.51
N VAL A 64 5.25 -5.38 -22.77
CA VAL A 64 5.28 -4.95 -21.37
C VAL A 64 4.92 -3.46 -21.24
N ASP A 65 5.47 -2.59 -22.08
CA ASP A 65 5.20 -1.15 -22.06
C ASP A 65 3.72 -0.83 -22.38
N ARG A 66 3.11 -1.54 -23.34
CA ARG A 66 1.68 -1.39 -23.66
C ARG A 66 0.79 -1.80 -22.49
N LEU A 67 1.01 -2.99 -21.93
CA LEU A 67 0.23 -3.49 -20.79
C LEU A 67 0.37 -2.57 -19.56
N GLN A 68 1.57 -2.03 -19.31
CA GLN A 68 1.79 -1.05 -18.26
C GLN A 68 1.04 0.27 -18.50
N LYS A 69 1.04 0.78 -19.74
CA LYS A 69 0.28 2.00 -20.10
C LYS A 69 -1.22 1.84 -19.93
N MET A 70 -1.72 0.61 -20.03
CA MET A 70 -3.11 0.26 -19.74
C MET A 70 -3.41 0.15 -18.23
N GLY A 71 -2.40 0.30 -17.37
CA GLY A 71 -2.55 0.28 -15.91
C GLY A 71 -2.45 -1.11 -15.27
N HIS A 72 -2.03 -2.13 -16.02
CA HIS A 72 -1.81 -3.46 -15.46
C HIS A 72 -0.44 -3.57 -14.79
N MET A 73 -0.41 -4.26 -13.65
CA MET A 73 0.85 -4.63 -12.99
C MET A 73 1.42 -5.86 -13.68
N ILE A 74 2.60 -5.74 -14.27
CA ILE A 74 3.22 -6.78 -15.08
C ILE A 74 4.42 -7.38 -14.38
N ALA A 75 4.37 -8.70 -14.17
CA ALA A 75 5.53 -9.50 -13.87
C ALA A 75 6.01 -10.17 -15.16
N MET A 76 7.29 -10.06 -15.46
CA MET A 76 7.89 -10.70 -16.63
C MET A 76 8.95 -11.71 -16.19
N THR A 77 8.90 -12.91 -16.77
CA THR A 77 9.93 -13.94 -16.58
C THR A 77 10.89 -13.95 -17.76
N GLY A 78 12.18 -14.16 -17.52
CA GLY A 78 13.19 -14.27 -18.56
C GLY A 78 14.44 -15.02 -18.11
N ASP A 79 15.22 -15.47 -19.08
CA ASP A 79 16.43 -16.30 -18.88
C ASP A 79 17.66 -15.72 -19.61
N GLY A 80 17.46 -15.17 -20.80
CA GLY A 80 18.52 -14.67 -21.66
C GLY A 80 18.83 -13.19 -21.50
N VAL A 81 20.00 -12.80 -22.01
CA VAL A 81 20.45 -11.39 -22.13
C VAL A 81 19.44 -10.54 -22.91
N ASN A 82 18.76 -11.18 -23.86
CA ASN A 82 17.69 -10.60 -24.68
C ASN A 82 16.48 -10.14 -23.86
N ASP A 83 16.25 -10.71 -22.70
CA ASP A 83 15.09 -10.40 -21.87
C ASP A 83 15.39 -9.27 -20.87
N ALA A 84 16.65 -8.92 -20.68
CA ALA A 84 17.08 -7.90 -19.73
C ALA A 84 16.35 -6.54 -19.90
N PRO A 85 16.16 -5.98 -21.11
CA PRO A 85 15.44 -4.72 -21.26
C PRO A 85 13.97 -4.81 -20.82
N ALA A 86 13.32 -5.95 -21.10
CA ALA A 86 11.92 -6.15 -20.80
C ALA A 86 11.69 -6.54 -19.32
N LEU A 87 12.62 -7.29 -18.72
CA LEU A 87 12.71 -7.54 -17.28
C LEU A 87 12.82 -6.24 -16.50
N SER A 88 13.76 -5.36 -16.89
CA SER A 88 13.96 -4.06 -16.24
C SER A 88 12.78 -3.10 -16.45
N LYS A 89 12.00 -3.29 -17.51
CA LYS A 89 10.81 -2.48 -17.79
C LYS A 89 9.58 -2.94 -17.00
N ALA A 90 9.47 -4.24 -16.71
CA ALA A 90 8.35 -4.80 -15.98
C ALA A 90 8.21 -4.19 -14.57
N ASN A 91 7.03 -4.33 -13.96
CA ASN A 91 6.87 -3.91 -12.56
C ASN A 91 7.60 -4.85 -11.60
N VAL A 92 7.75 -6.12 -12.02
CA VAL A 92 8.57 -7.13 -11.36
C VAL A 92 9.25 -7.97 -12.44
N GLY A 93 10.56 -7.82 -12.61
CA GLY A 93 11.38 -8.71 -13.41
C GLY A 93 11.73 -9.98 -12.62
N VAL A 94 11.52 -11.16 -13.21
CA VAL A 94 11.81 -12.47 -12.60
C VAL A 94 12.81 -13.23 -13.47
N ALA A 95 14.03 -13.42 -12.97
CA ALA A 95 15.01 -14.27 -13.60
C ALA A 95 14.84 -15.73 -13.13
N VAL A 96 14.83 -16.68 -14.06
CA VAL A 96 14.79 -18.12 -13.74
C VAL A 96 16.13 -18.59 -13.15
N ALA A 97 16.14 -19.78 -12.53
CA ALA A 97 17.33 -20.30 -11.84
C ALA A 97 18.57 -20.41 -12.72
N ASP A 98 18.39 -20.86 -13.96
CA ASP A 98 19.48 -21.02 -14.94
C ASP A 98 19.66 -19.78 -15.84
N ALA A 99 19.18 -18.62 -15.39
CA ALA A 99 19.27 -17.38 -16.16
C ALA A 99 20.72 -16.87 -16.28
N SER A 100 21.01 -16.23 -17.41
CA SER A 100 22.26 -15.51 -17.63
C SER A 100 22.50 -14.44 -16.55
N ASP A 101 23.77 -14.13 -16.26
CA ASP A 101 24.12 -13.09 -15.27
C ASP A 101 23.52 -11.72 -15.63
N ALA A 102 23.38 -11.44 -16.93
CA ALA A 102 22.73 -10.23 -17.42
C ALA A 102 21.24 -10.18 -17.07
N ALA A 103 20.51 -11.29 -17.26
CA ALA A 103 19.10 -11.38 -16.88
C ALA A 103 18.91 -11.31 -15.36
N ARG A 104 19.77 -11.98 -14.59
CA ARG A 104 19.78 -11.88 -13.11
C ARG A 104 20.05 -10.47 -12.61
N SER A 105 20.95 -9.74 -13.26
CA SER A 105 21.26 -8.34 -12.92
C SER A 105 20.14 -7.37 -13.29
N ALA A 106 19.31 -7.71 -14.28
CA ALA A 106 18.20 -6.88 -14.74
C ALA A 106 16.87 -7.17 -14.02
N ALA A 107 16.76 -8.29 -13.31
CA ALA A 107 15.55 -8.74 -12.62
C ALA A 107 15.49 -8.24 -11.17
N ASP A 108 14.28 -8.06 -10.64
CA ASP A 108 14.03 -7.72 -9.24
C ASP A 108 14.05 -8.96 -8.34
N ILE A 109 13.69 -10.12 -8.90
CA ILE A 109 13.64 -11.41 -8.21
C ILE A 109 14.42 -12.43 -9.04
N VAL A 110 15.28 -13.20 -8.38
CA VAL A 110 15.98 -14.35 -8.97
C VAL A 110 15.46 -15.62 -8.30
N LEU A 111 14.91 -16.53 -9.10
CA LEU A 111 14.48 -17.83 -8.62
C LEU A 111 15.69 -18.71 -8.38
N THR A 112 15.74 -19.42 -7.26
CA THR A 112 16.79 -20.41 -6.96
C THR A 112 16.41 -21.82 -7.40
N GLU A 113 15.14 -22.02 -7.75
CA GLU A 113 14.57 -23.28 -8.20
C GLU A 113 13.89 -23.08 -9.56
N PRO A 114 13.99 -24.05 -10.50
CA PRO A 114 13.31 -23.96 -11.78
C PRO A 114 11.81 -24.20 -11.64
N GLY A 115 11.02 -23.60 -12.54
CA GLY A 115 9.60 -23.90 -12.72
C GLY A 115 8.65 -22.73 -12.41
N LEU A 116 7.51 -22.72 -13.12
CA LEU A 116 6.48 -21.68 -12.97
C LEU A 116 5.75 -21.76 -11.61
N SER A 117 5.75 -22.94 -10.96
CA SER A 117 5.13 -23.14 -9.64
C SER A 117 5.75 -22.26 -8.56
N VAL A 118 7.08 -22.07 -8.59
CA VAL A 118 7.79 -21.22 -7.62
C VAL A 118 7.30 -19.78 -7.66
N ILE A 119 6.94 -19.29 -8.86
CA ILE A 119 6.38 -17.94 -9.03
C ILE A 119 4.99 -17.85 -8.40
N ILE A 120 4.17 -18.91 -8.52
CA ILE A 120 2.85 -18.96 -7.88
C ILE A 120 3.01 -18.89 -6.36
N ASP A 121 3.94 -19.67 -5.79
CA ASP A 121 4.23 -19.67 -4.36
C ASP A 121 4.74 -18.31 -3.88
N ALA A 122 5.63 -17.67 -4.65
CA ALA A 122 6.11 -16.32 -4.38
C ALA A 122 4.97 -15.28 -4.39
N ILE A 123 4.05 -15.37 -5.34
CA ILE A 123 2.86 -14.49 -5.41
C ILE A 123 1.95 -14.72 -4.20
N LEU A 124 1.69 -15.97 -3.83
CA LEU A 124 0.86 -16.30 -2.67
C LEU A 124 1.50 -15.80 -1.37
N GLY A 125 2.81 -16.00 -1.19
CA GLY A 125 3.57 -15.49 -0.05
C GLY A 125 3.57 -13.97 0.02
N SER A 126 3.78 -13.29 -1.11
CA SER A 126 3.70 -11.83 -1.22
C SER A 126 2.32 -11.30 -0.81
N ARG A 127 1.24 -11.95 -1.26
CA ARG A 127 -0.13 -11.58 -0.85
C ARG A 127 -0.37 -11.77 0.64
N GLN A 128 0.19 -12.80 1.28
CA GLN A 128 0.09 -12.98 2.73
C GLN A 128 0.81 -11.84 3.48
N ILE A 129 2.02 -11.48 3.05
CA ILE A 129 2.80 -10.38 3.63
C ILE A 129 2.05 -9.05 3.46
N PHE A 130 1.48 -8.81 2.27
CA PHE A 130 0.69 -7.62 2.00
C PHE A 130 -0.51 -7.48 2.93
N GLN A 131 -1.24 -8.57 3.18
CA GLN A 131 -2.37 -8.55 4.11
C GLN A 131 -1.92 -8.29 5.56
N ARG A 132 -0.79 -8.85 6.01
CA ARG A 132 -0.20 -8.52 7.31
C ARG A 132 0.14 -7.04 7.43
N MET A 133 0.75 -6.46 6.39
CA MET A 133 1.09 -5.03 6.35
C MET A 133 -0.14 -4.13 6.40
N ARG A 134 -1.20 -4.50 5.67
CA ARG A 134 -2.48 -3.78 5.71
C ARG A 134 -3.11 -3.83 7.11
N ASN A 135 -3.16 -5.00 7.73
CA ASN A 135 -3.73 -5.17 9.07
C ASN A 135 -2.93 -4.39 10.13
N TYR A 136 -1.60 -4.39 10.00
CA TYR A 136 -0.70 -3.56 10.80
C TYR A 136 -0.98 -2.07 10.64
N ALA A 137 -1.11 -1.58 9.40
CA ALA A 137 -1.39 -0.17 9.13
C ALA A 137 -2.72 0.28 9.75
N ILE A 138 -3.78 -0.52 9.58
CA ILE A 138 -5.09 -0.25 10.21
C ILE A 138 -4.94 -0.16 11.73
N TYR A 139 -4.26 -1.13 12.34
CA TYR A 139 -4.05 -1.19 13.79
C TYR A 139 -3.31 0.04 14.33
N THR A 140 -2.13 0.33 13.79
CA THR A 140 -1.27 1.44 14.25
C THR A 140 -1.97 2.78 14.09
N CYS A 141 -2.62 3.02 12.93
CA CYS A 141 -3.39 4.24 12.73
C CYS A 141 -4.59 4.35 13.69
N SER A 142 -5.27 3.22 13.99
CA SER A 142 -6.40 3.20 14.93
C SER A 142 -5.97 3.62 16.34
N ILE A 143 -4.84 3.10 16.82
CA ILE A 143 -4.33 3.42 18.17
C ILE A 143 -3.91 4.88 18.26
N THR A 144 -3.24 5.41 17.25
CA THR A 144 -2.87 6.83 17.22
C THR A 144 -4.11 7.72 17.33
N ILE A 145 -5.15 7.44 16.56
CA ILE A 145 -6.41 8.18 16.59
C ILE A 145 -7.08 8.04 17.95
N ARG A 146 -7.11 6.82 18.51
CA ARG A 146 -7.67 6.55 19.83
C ARG A 146 -6.99 7.39 20.92
N ILE A 147 -5.66 7.34 21.00
CA ILE A 147 -4.88 8.06 22.02
C ILE A 147 -5.11 9.56 21.85
N LEU A 148 -4.98 10.07 20.62
CA LEU A 148 -5.15 11.49 20.34
C LEU A 148 -6.56 11.98 20.72
N VAL A 149 -7.60 11.36 20.17
CA VAL A 149 -8.99 11.80 20.40
C VAL A 149 -9.41 11.54 21.85
N GLY A 150 -9.12 10.34 22.37
CA GLY A 150 -9.51 9.94 23.72
C GLY A 150 -8.92 10.85 24.79
N PHE A 151 -7.60 10.99 24.83
CA PHE A 151 -6.96 11.85 25.84
C PHE A 151 -7.23 13.34 25.60
N SER A 152 -7.37 13.80 24.35
CA SER A 152 -7.77 15.20 24.10
C SER A 152 -9.13 15.52 24.71
N VAL A 153 -10.13 14.64 24.55
CA VAL A 153 -11.44 14.85 25.17
C VAL A 153 -11.35 14.82 26.69
N LEU A 154 -10.57 13.91 27.28
CA LEU A 154 -10.37 13.87 28.74
C LEU A 154 -9.72 15.14 29.29
N ILE A 155 -8.72 15.69 28.59
CA ILE A 155 -8.05 16.94 28.97
C ILE A 155 -9.02 18.12 28.86
N PHE A 156 -9.70 18.29 27.73
CA PHE A 156 -10.54 19.48 27.50
C PHE A 156 -11.86 19.46 28.27
N ALA A 157 -12.52 18.31 28.38
CA ALA A 157 -13.83 18.20 29.04
C ALA A 157 -13.71 18.00 30.55
N TYR A 158 -12.75 17.17 31.00
CA TYR A 158 -12.64 16.75 32.41
C TYR A 158 -11.42 17.35 33.12
N LYS A 159 -10.57 18.14 32.44
CA LYS A 159 -9.30 18.64 33.00
C LYS A 159 -8.47 17.51 33.63
N PHE A 160 -8.49 16.35 32.98
CA PHE A 160 -7.80 15.16 33.43
C PHE A 160 -6.42 15.08 32.80
N ASP A 161 -5.39 15.11 33.64
CA ASP A 161 -3.98 15.09 33.26
C ASP A 161 -3.42 13.69 33.45
N PHE A 162 -3.33 12.94 32.36
CA PHE A 162 -2.81 11.59 32.38
C PHE A 162 -1.27 11.58 32.39
N PRO A 163 -0.60 10.82 33.28
CA PRO A 163 0.86 10.79 33.36
C PRO A 163 1.52 10.31 32.05
N SER A 164 2.41 11.13 31.47
CA SER A 164 3.11 10.83 30.21
C SER A 164 3.94 9.54 30.26
N PHE A 165 4.48 9.18 31.43
CA PHE A 165 5.23 7.94 31.62
C PHE A 165 4.36 6.69 31.39
N MET A 166 3.05 6.76 31.68
CA MET A 166 2.15 5.65 31.39
C MET A 166 1.89 5.48 29.90
N ILE A 167 1.83 6.59 29.16
CA ILE A 167 1.76 6.55 27.69
C ILE A 167 3.03 5.89 27.13
N LEU A 168 4.20 6.18 27.72
CA LEU A 168 5.44 5.50 27.36
C LEU A 168 5.37 3.99 27.62
N ILE A 169 4.86 3.55 28.79
CA ILE A 169 4.68 2.12 29.06
C ILE A 169 3.69 1.49 28.08
N LEU A 170 2.59 2.16 27.76
CA LEU A 170 1.63 1.70 26.76
C LEU A 170 2.32 1.49 25.40
N ALA A 171 3.16 2.45 24.97
CA ALA A 171 3.90 2.36 23.72
C ALA A 171 4.88 1.17 23.72
N ILE A 172 5.67 1.00 24.79
CA ILE A 172 6.64 -0.11 24.89
C ILE A 172 5.94 -1.48 24.85
N LEU A 173 4.86 -1.65 25.61
CA LEU A 173 4.11 -2.90 25.61
C LEU A 173 3.44 -3.16 24.25
N ASN A 174 2.91 -2.12 23.63
CA ASN A 174 2.31 -2.21 22.31
C ASN A 174 3.34 -2.65 21.26
N ASP A 175 4.51 -2.01 21.20
CA ASP A 175 5.57 -2.34 20.24
C ASP A 175 6.04 -3.79 20.39
N GLY A 176 6.20 -4.27 21.63
CA GLY A 176 6.52 -5.67 21.90
C GLY A 176 5.50 -6.64 21.29
N THR A 177 4.21 -6.33 21.40
CA THR A 177 3.15 -7.16 20.80
C THR A 177 3.05 -7.02 19.28
N ILE A 178 3.27 -5.82 18.73
CA ILE A 178 3.21 -5.53 17.29
C ILE A 178 4.19 -6.38 16.50
N LEU A 179 5.39 -6.63 17.03
CA LEU A 179 6.41 -7.43 16.35
C LEU A 179 5.90 -8.83 15.97
N THR A 180 4.92 -9.36 16.70
CA THR A 180 4.33 -10.66 16.44
C THR A 180 3.38 -10.69 15.23
N ILE A 181 2.86 -9.55 14.78
CA ILE A 181 2.00 -9.43 13.59
C ILE A 181 2.74 -9.92 12.33
N SER A 182 4.06 -9.73 12.28
CA SER A 182 4.91 -10.22 11.18
C SER A 182 4.85 -11.74 10.99
N LYS A 183 4.65 -12.49 12.08
CA LYS A 183 4.57 -13.96 12.13
C LYS A 183 3.13 -14.48 12.18
N ASP A 184 2.14 -13.60 12.00
CA ASP A 184 0.75 -14.00 12.13
C ASP A 184 0.24 -14.86 10.96
N ARG A 185 -0.75 -15.70 11.22
CA ARG A 185 -1.39 -16.55 10.22
C ARG A 185 -2.52 -15.77 9.55
N VAL A 186 -2.24 -15.25 8.35
CA VAL A 186 -3.17 -14.47 7.53
C VAL A 186 -3.42 -15.18 6.20
N LYS A 187 -4.66 -15.15 5.73
CA LYS A 187 -5.03 -15.76 4.44
C LYS A 187 -4.63 -14.82 3.29
N PRO A 188 -4.02 -15.33 2.20
CA PRO A 188 -3.77 -14.51 1.02
C PRO A 188 -5.10 -14.10 0.38
N SER A 189 -5.12 -12.90 -0.22
CA SER A 189 -6.24 -12.48 -1.07
C SER A 189 -6.30 -13.34 -2.34
N SER A 190 -7.52 -13.73 -2.74
CA SER A 190 -7.74 -14.45 -4.01
C SER A 190 -7.44 -13.56 -5.23
N TYR A 191 -7.71 -12.26 -5.12
CA TYR A 191 -7.47 -11.28 -6.17
C TYR A 191 -6.23 -10.43 -5.85
N PRO A 192 -5.53 -9.91 -6.88
CA PRO A 192 -4.52 -8.88 -6.69
C PRO A 192 -5.11 -7.71 -5.92
N ASN A 193 -4.37 -7.21 -4.92
CA ASN A 193 -4.79 -6.08 -4.10
C ASN A 193 -3.80 -4.93 -4.28
N SER A 194 -4.29 -3.71 -4.15
CA SER A 194 -3.48 -2.48 -4.18
C SER A 194 -3.69 -1.67 -2.90
N TRP A 195 -2.77 -0.75 -2.61
CA TRP A 195 -2.84 0.09 -1.42
C TRP A 195 -3.96 1.15 -1.58
N HIS A 196 -5.13 0.84 -1.04
CA HIS A 196 -6.23 1.80 -0.89
C HIS A 196 -6.11 2.51 0.48
N LEU A 197 -5.31 3.57 0.53
CA LEU A 197 -5.03 4.29 1.78
C LEU A 197 -6.31 4.89 2.41
N SER A 198 -7.25 5.37 1.59
CA SER A 198 -8.53 5.90 2.06
C SER A 198 -9.33 4.85 2.83
N GLU A 199 -9.35 3.61 2.35
CA GLU A 199 -10.00 2.49 3.01
C GLU A 199 -9.35 2.23 4.37
N ILE A 200 -8.01 2.10 4.40
CA ILE A 200 -7.24 1.85 5.63
C ILE A 200 -7.47 2.96 6.66
N PHE A 201 -7.42 4.22 6.26
CA PHE A 201 -7.67 5.34 7.16
C PHE A 201 -9.11 5.40 7.65
N THR A 202 -10.08 5.02 6.82
CA THR A 202 -11.49 4.95 7.25
C THR A 202 -11.69 3.90 8.34
N TYR A 203 -11.13 2.69 8.15
CA TYR A 203 -11.11 1.68 9.21
C TYR A 203 -10.44 2.21 10.48
N ALA A 204 -9.29 2.87 10.33
CA ALA A 204 -8.54 3.40 11.46
C ALA A 204 -9.29 4.46 12.25
N ILE A 205 -9.95 5.40 11.56
CA ILE A 205 -10.75 6.46 12.19
C ILE A 205 -11.92 5.84 12.95
N VAL A 206 -12.63 4.91 12.33
CA VAL A 206 -13.83 4.33 12.94
C VAL A 206 -13.48 3.48 14.16
N TYR A 207 -12.45 2.64 14.10
CA TYR A 207 -11.98 1.90 15.28
C TYR A 207 -11.39 2.82 16.35
N GLY A 208 -10.59 3.81 15.96
CA GLY A 208 -9.97 4.75 16.89
C GLY A 208 -11.01 5.57 17.68
N VAL A 209 -12.01 6.12 16.99
CA VAL A 209 -13.10 6.88 17.60
C VAL A 209 -13.98 5.99 18.48
N TYR A 210 -14.31 4.78 18.04
CA TYR A 210 -15.08 3.83 18.85
C TYR A 210 -14.36 3.47 20.15
N LEU A 211 -13.06 3.17 20.08
CA LEU A 211 -12.25 2.86 21.26
C LEU A 211 -12.06 4.09 22.17
N ALA A 212 -11.92 5.29 21.60
CA ALA A 212 -11.89 6.53 22.36
C ALA A 212 -13.22 6.75 23.10
N ALA A 213 -14.35 6.52 22.43
CA ALA A 213 -15.68 6.61 23.04
C ALA A 213 -15.84 5.61 24.20
N SER A 214 -15.32 4.39 24.08
CA SER A 214 -15.29 3.40 25.17
C SER A 214 -14.51 3.92 26.38
N THR A 215 -13.33 4.51 26.16
CA THR A 215 -12.52 5.09 27.25
C THR A 215 -13.21 6.29 27.90
N ILE A 216 -13.80 7.18 27.10
CA ILE A 216 -14.55 8.34 27.61
C ILE A 216 -15.76 7.85 28.43
N ALA A 217 -16.57 6.95 27.89
CA ALA A 217 -17.74 6.40 28.58
C ALA A 217 -17.36 5.68 29.89
N PHE A 218 -16.23 4.97 29.91
CA PHE A 218 -15.73 4.38 31.14
C PHE A 218 -15.37 5.44 32.17
N PHE A 219 -14.66 6.49 31.74
CA PHE A 219 -14.25 7.59 32.60
C PHE A 219 -15.46 8.35 33.16
N THR A 220 -16.44 8.69 32.33
CA THR A 220 -17.65 9.42 32.76
C THR A 220 -18.46 8.61 33.77
N VAL A 221 -18.66 7.31 33.52
CA VAL A 221 -19.38 6.44 34.47
C VAL A 221 -18.60 6.31 35.78
N ALA A 222 -17.26 6.22 35.73
CA ALA A 222 -16.44 6.10 36.93
C ALA A 222 -16.44 7.35 37.82
N VAL A 223 -16.59 8.52 37.21
CA VAL A 223 -16.44 9.81 37.88
C VAL A 223 -17.78 10.48 38.19
N ASP A 224 -18.69 10.56 37.22
CA ASP A 224 -19.94 11.29 37.36
C ASP A 224 -21.06 10.44 38.01
N THR A 225 -20.93 9.11 38.03
CA THR A 225 -21.94 8.21 38.58
C THR A 225 -21.43 7.35 39.73
N THR A 226 -22.31 6.97 40.65
CA THR A 226 -22.01 6.02 41.75
C THR A 226 -22.16 4.56 41.34
N PHE A 227 -22.38 4.28 40.04
CA PHE A 227 -22.71 2.94 39.55
C PHE A 227 -21.73 1.85 40.02
N PHE A 228 -20.42 2.10 39.93
CA PHE A 228 -19.42 1.13 40.35
C PHE A 228 -19.38 0.96 41.87
N GLN A 229 -19.56 2.05 42.64
CA GLN A 229 -19.63 1.98 44.10
C GLN A 229 -20.85 1.16 44.55
N ASP A 230 -22.02 1.41 43.97
CA ASP A 230 -23.27 0.76 44.36
C ASP A 230 -23.31 -0.73 43.99
N LYS A 231 -22.69 -1.12 42.88
CA LYS A 231 -22.65 -2.52 42.41
C LYS A 231 -21.50 -3.33 42.98
N PHE A 232 -20.33 -2.73 43.17
CA PHE A 232 -19.09 -3.45 43.47
C PHE A 232 -18.40 -2.99 44.76
N GLY A 233 -18.95 -2.01 45.48
CA GLY A 233 -18.41 -1.51 46.75
C GLY A 233 -17.04 -0.83 46.61
N VAL A 234 -16.70 -0.33 45.42
CA VAL A 234 -15.41 0.28 45.13
C VAL A 234 -15.38 1.77 45.45
N GLN A 235 -14.17 2.31 45.64
CA GLN A 235 -13.95 3.73 45.93
C GLN A 235 -14.49 4.64 44.81
N HIS A 236 -15.31 5.62 45.16
CA HIS A 236 -15.76 6.66 44.22
C HIS A 236 -14.74 7.80 44.12
N PHE A 237 -14.67 8.45 42.96
CA PHE A 237 -13.70 9.49 42.64
C PHE A 237 -14.40 10.85 42.43
N PRO A 238 -14.81 11.54 43.50
CA PRO A 238 -15.47 12.84 43.39
C PRO A 238 -14.50 13.93 42.90
N TYR A 239 -15.03 14.95 42.21
CA TYR A 239 -14.26 16.11 41.77
C TYR A 239 -13.64 16.84 42.98
N ASN A 240 -12.31 16.93 43.01
CA ASN A 240 -11.62 17.60 44.10
C ASN A 240 -11.08 18.97 43.68
N SER A 241 -11.82 20.03 44.02
CA SER A 241 -11.39 21.42 43.75
C SER A 241 -10.44 21.99 44.80
N GLN A 242 -10.24 21.32 45.94
CA GLN A 242 -9.62 21.90 47.14
C GLN A 242 -8.22 21.33 47.46
N SER A 243 -7.77 20.28 46.77
CA SER A 243 -6.45 19.69 46.99
C SER A 243 -5.37 20.33 46.11
N ASN A 244 -4.30 20.82 46.72
CA ASN A 244 -3.11 21.33 46.01
C ASN A 244 -2.25 20.20 45.39
N VAL A 245 -2.48 18.94 45.78
CA VAL A 245 -1.66 17.80 45.35
C VAL A 245 -2.25 17.14 44.10
N ASN A 246 -3.58 17.00 44.02
CA ASN A 246 -4.28 16.36 42.90
C ASN A 246 -5.58 17.15 42.59
N PRO A 247 -5.50 18.25 41.83
CA PRO A 247 -6.69 19.04 41.50
C PRO A 247 -7.57 18.32 40.47
N GLY A 248 -8.88 18.50 40.57
CA GLY A 248 -9.86 17.99 39.62
C GLY A 248 -10.10 16.48 39.77
N TYR A 249 -10.06 15.76 38.64
CA TYR A 249 -10.24 14.31 38.58
C TYR A 249 -8.92 13.52 38.57
N ASN A 250 -7.80 14.16 38.92
CA ASN A 250 -6.45 13.61 38.81
C ASN A 250 -6.07 12.67 39.97
N HIS A 251 -6.96 11.73 40.32
CA HIS A 251 -6.67 10.78 41.40
C HIS A 251 -5.68 9.69 40.93
N PRO A 252 -4.59 9.41 41.67
CA PRO A 252 -3.56 8.44 41.25
C PRO A 252 -4.06 7.03 40.96
N VAL A 253 -5.12 6.59 41.65
CA VAL A 253 -5.75 5.29 41.39
C VAL A 253 -6.52 5.29 40.08
N LEU A 254 -7.18 6.41 39.73
CA LEU A 254 -7.92 6.55 38.48
C LEU A 254 -6.98 6.48 37.28
N ASN A 255 -5.79 7.07 37.40
CA ASN A 255 -4.73 6.96 36.39
C ASN A 255 -4.38 5.49 36.08
N SER A 256 -4.21 4.66 37.12
CA SER A 256 -3.93 3.21 36.96
C SER A 256 -5.08 2.46 36.30
N ILE A 257 -6.33 2.80 36.64
CA ILE A 257 -7.52 2.18 36.05
C ILE A 257 -7.62 2.52 34.56
N ILE A 258 -7.45 3.80 34.19
CA ILE A 258 -7.49 4.25 32.79
C ILE A 258 -6.32 3.67 32.00
N TYR A 259 -5.12 3.60 32.59
CA TYR A 259 -3.97 2.93 31.99
C TYR A 259 -4.30 1.47 31.61
N LEU A 260 -4.86 0.69 32.55
CA LEU A 260 -5.23 -0.70 32.31
C LEU A 260 -6.31 -0.80 31.23
N GLN A 261 -7.34 0.05 31.32
CA GLN A 261 -8.44 0.07 30.37
C GLN A 261 -7.93 0.32 28.95
N VAL A 262 -7.05 1.31 28.79
CA VAL A 262 -6.46 1.66 27.49
C VAL A 262 -5.55 0.56 26.97
N SER A 263 -4.70 -0.01 27.82
CA SER A 263 -3.76 -1.08 27.46
C SER A 263 -4.48 -2.31 26.90
N THR A 264 -5.47 -2.82 27.64
CA THR A 264 -6.11 -4.10 27.34
C THR A 264 -6.91 -4.07 26.06
N ILE A 265 -7.78 -3.07 25.89
CA ILE A 265 -8.60 -3.00 24.67
C ILE A 265 -7.80 -2.52 23.45
N SER A 266 -6.67 -1.80 23.63
CA SER A 266 -5.77 -1.47 22.52
C SER A 266 -5.16 -2.72 21.93
N GLN A 267 -4.56 -3.58 22.76
CA GLN A 267 -3.92 -4.79 22.24
C GLN A 267 -4.96 -5.82 21.76
N ALA A 268 -6.16 -5.83 22.35
CA ALA A 268 -7.25 -6.69 21.87
C ALA A 268 -7.65 -6.34 20.42
N LEU A 269 -7.53 -5.08 20.00
CA LEU A 269 -7.84 -4.64 18.63
C LEU A 269 -7.06 -5.44 17.57
N ILE A 270 -5.85 -5.94 17.88
CA ILE A 270 -5.06 -6.77 16.94
C ILE A 270 -5.88 -7.97 16.46
N PHE A 271 -6.68 -8.59 17.32
CA PHE A 271 -7.48 -9.77 16.96
C PHE A 271 -8.63 -9.43 16.00
N ILE A 272 -9.14 -8.19 16.04
CA ILE A 272 -10.17 -7.71 15.11
C ILE A 272 -9.55 -7.33 13.78
N THR A 273 -8.45 -6.57 13.79
CA THR A 273 -7.82 -6.07 12.55
C THR A 273 -7.19 -7.18 11.73
N ARG A 274 -6.74 -8.27 12.35
CA ARG A 274 -6.19 -9.43 11.62
C ARG A 274 -7.22 -10.31 10.91
N SER A 275 -8.47 -10.28 11.37
CA SER A 275 -9.48 -11.29 10.98
C SER A 275 -10.42 -10.75 9.92
N HIS A 276 -10.66 -11.54 8.87
CA HIS A 276 -11.62 -11.19 7.82
C HIS A 276 -13.05 -11.61 8.16
N SER A 277 -13.20 -12.74 8.84
CA SER A 277 -14.44 -13.21 9.47
C SER A 277 -14.48 -12.84 10.94
N PHE A 278 -15.35 -13.47 11.73
CA PHE A 278 -15.39 -13.23 13.17
C PHE A 278 -14.03 -13.53 13.80
N PHE A 279 -13.62 -12.72 14.79
CA PHE A 279 -12.28 -12.83 15.38
C PHE A 279 -11.97 -14.21 15.96
N PHE A 280 -13.00 -14.92 16.45
CA PHE A 280 -12.86 -16.24 17.07
C PHE A 280 -12.82 -17.40 16.06
N LEU A 281 -13.29 -17.19 14.82
CA LEU A 281 -13.25 -18.23 13.77
C LEU A 281 -11.86 -18.37 13.16
N GLU A 282 -11.10 -17.28 13.10
CA GLU A 282 -9.77 -17.27 12.53
C GLU A 282 -8.73 -17.44 13.63
N ARG A 283 -8.11 -18.61 13.72
CA ARG A 283 -7.11 -18.90 14.75
C ARG A 283 -5.89 -17.98 14.63
N PRO A 284 -5.53 -17.20 15.66
CA PRO A 284 -4.30 -16.40 15.69
C PRO A 284 -3.06 -17.28 15.79
N SER A 285 -1.89 -16.71 15.45
CA SER A 285 -0.63 -17.37 15.77
C SER A 285 -0.43 -17.50 17.28
N ILE A 286 0.20 -18.61 17.71
CA ILE A 286 0.50 -18.85 19.13
C ILE A 286 1.43 -17.76 19.68
N VAL A 287 2.32 -17.23 18.85
CA VAL A 287 3.24 -16.15 19.21
C VAL A 287 2.47 -14.87 19.51
N LEU A 288 1.46 -14.52 18.71
CA LEU A 288 0.61 -13.35 18.95
C LEU A 288 -0.19 -13.49 20.25
N VAL A 289 -0.81 -14.65 20.48
CA VAL A 289 -1.57 -14.89 21.72
C VAL A 289 -0.65 -14.85 22.94
N GLY A 290 0.53 -15.49 22.85
CA GLY A 290 1.52 -15.47 23.93
C GLY A 290 1.99 -14.05 24.26
N ALA A 291 2.31 -13.24 23.24
CA ALA A 291 2.71 -11.86 23.44
C ALA A 291 1.59 -11.00 24.04
N PHE A 292 0.35 -11.16 23.57
CA PHE A 292 -0.81 -10.51 24.17
C PHE A 292 -0.96 -10.89 25.65
N LEU A 293 -0.94 -12.18 25.99
CA LEU A 293 -1.11 -12.63 27.38
C LEU A 293 0.00 -12.10 28.29
N ILE A 294 1.26 -12.14 27.83
CA ILE A 294 2.40 -11.62 28.60
C ILE A 294 2.27 -10.10 28.80
N ALA A 295 1.99 -9.34 27.74
CA ALA A 295 1.86 -7.90 27.83
C ALA A 295 0.67 -7.48 28.70
N GLN A 296 -0.44 -8.21 28.65
CA GLN A 296 -1.62 -7.97 29.48
C GLN A 296 -1.41 -8.35 30.95
N LEU A 297 -0.67 -9.42 31.20
CA LEU A 297 -0.25 -9.80 32.55
C LEU A 297 0.65 -8.72 33.17
N ILE A 298 1.62 -8.21 32.41
CA ILE A 298 2.49 -7.11 32.85
C ILE A 298 1.66 -5.84 33.09
N ALA A 299 0.78 -5.45 32.16
CA ALA A 299 -0.07 -4.28 32.32
C ALA A 299 -1.00 -4.38 33.54
N THR A 300 -1.59 -5.55 33.78
CA THR A 300 -2.45 -5.80 34.94
C THR A 300 -1.66 -5.69 36.25
N PHE A 301 -0.45 -6.26 36.31
CA PHE A 301 0.39 -6.16 37.50
C PHE A 301 0.86 -4.73 37.78
N ILE A 302 1.23 -3.97 36.73
CA ILE A 302 1.54 -2.55 36.88
C ILE A 302 0.32 -1.80 37.43
N ALA A 303 -0.86 -2.01 36.86
CA ALA A 303 -2.07 -1.31 37.33
C ALA A 303 -2.48 -1.65 38.77
N VAL A 304 -2.31 -2.91 39.19
CA VAL A 304 -2.75 -3.38 40.50
C VAL A 304 -1.75 -3.05 41.61
N TRP A 305 -0.44 -3.10 41.36
CA TRP A 305 0.59 -2.99 42.39
C TRP A 305 1.50 -1.77 42.30
N ALA A 306 1.54 -1.05 41.17
CA ALA A 306 2.46 0.08 41.05
C ALA A 306 2.09 1.20 42.04
N ASN A 307 3.06 1.55 42.88
CA ASN A 307 2.99 2.71 43.75
C ASN A 307 4.20 3.60 43.48
N TRP A 308 4.08 4.46 42.48
CA TRP A 308 5.16 5.29 41.98
C TRP A 308 4.86 6.76 42.24
N ASN A 309 5.55 7.32 43.24
CA ASN A 309 5.39 8.71 43.64
C ASN A 309 5.75 9.69 42.51
N PHE A 310 6.71 9.34 41.64
CA PHE A 310 7.14 10.21 40.52
C PHE A 310 6.14 10.26 39.35
N THR A 311 5.22 9.29 39.25
CA THR A 311 4.20 9.23 38.17
C THR A 311 2.79 9.47 38.68
N HIS A 312 2.62 9.83 39.96
CA HIS A 312 1.32 9.94 40.62
C HIS A 312 0.39 8.76 40.30
N ILE A 313 0.90 7.54 40.49
CA ILE A 313 0.14 6.31 40.29
C ILE A 313 0.16 5.45 41.54
N HIS A 314 -1.04 5.01 41.92
CA HIS A 314 -1.28 4.08 43.00
C HIS A 314 -2.04 2.88 42.47
N GLY A 315 -1.73 1.70 43.00
CA GLY A 315 -2.36 0.45 42.60
C GLY A 315 -3.88 0.50 42.78
N CYS A 316 -4.62 0.09 41.75
CA CYS A 316 -6.09 0.11 41.78
C CYS A 316 -6.72 -1.11 42.48
N GLY A 317 -5.93 -2.14 42.78
CA GLY A 317 -6.43 -3.38 43.37
C GLY A 317 -7.14 -4.28 42.35
N TRP A 318 -7.34 -5.55 42.75
CA TRP A 318 -7.87 -6.59 41.87
C TRP A 318 -9.34 -6.38 41.48
N THR A 319 -10.15 -5.77 42.36
CA THR A 319 -11.57 -5.51 42.07
C THR A 319 -11.73 -4.55 40.90
N TRP A 320 -10.98 -3.44 40.90
CA TRP A 320 -10.99 -2.49 39.79
C TRP A 320 -10.42 -3.11 38.52
N ALA A 321 -9.35 -3.90 38.62
CA ALA A 321 -8.81 -4.60 37.46
C ALA A 321 -9.86 -5.53 36.81
N ALA A 322 -10.61 -6.30 37.61
CA ALA A 322 -11.67 -7.17 37.10
C ALA A 322 -12.79 -6.39 36.41
N ILE A 323 -13.23 -5.27 36.98
CA ILE A 323 -14.22 -4.38 36.37
C ILE A 323 -13.74 -3.88 35.00
N VAL A 324 -12.49 -3.44 34.90
CA VAL A 324 -11.88 -2.97 33.65
C VAL A 324 -11.83 -4.08 32.60
N TRP A 325 -11.44 -5.30 32.98
CA TRP A 325 -11.44 -6.45 32.08
C TRP A 325 -12.85 -6.76 31.54
N ILE A 326 -13.86 -6.76 32.41
CA ILE A 326 -15.26 -6.98 32.01
C ILE A 326 -15.75 -5.87 31.08
N TRP A 327 -15.49 -4.61 31.42
CA TRP A 327 -15.85 -3.46 30.58
C TRP A 327 -15.25 -3.58 29.18
N ASN A 328 -13.95 -3.89 29.11
CA ASN A 328 -13.25 -4.05 27.84
C ASN A 328 -13.78 -5.23 27.03
N LEU A 329 -14.13 -6.33 27.68
CA LEU A 329 -14.73 -7.48 27.01
C LEU A 329 -16.09 -7.12 26.39
N ILE A 330 -16.93 -6.37 27.11
CA ILE A 330 -18.24 -5.91 26.61
C ILE A 330 -18.08 -5.00 25.38
N TRP A 331 -17.15 -4.06 25.42
CA TRP A 331 -16.87 -3.15 24.29
C TRP A 331 -16.08 -3.80 23.15
N PHE A 332 -15.45 -4.96 23.39
CA PHE A 332 -14.70 -5.66 22.37
C PHE A 332 -15.61 -6.38 21.36
N PHE A 333 -16.69 -7.04 21.80
CA PHE A 333 -17.56 -7.80 20.89
C PHE A 333 -18.20 -6.97 19.77
N PRO A 334 -18.72 -5.75 20.01
CA PRO A 334 -19.32 -4.96 18.93
C PRO A 334 -18.31 -4.45 17.88
N LEU A 335 -17.00 -4.43 18.16
CA LEU A 335 -16.00 -4.09 17.15
C LEU A 335 -16.05 -5.04 15.94
N ASP A 336 -16.41 -6.30 16.17
CA ASP A 336 -16.51 -7.28 15.09
C ASP A 336 -17.72 -6.99 14.18
N LEU A 337 -18.82 -6.50 14.75
CA LEU A 337 -19.99 -6.03 13.98
C LEU A 337 -19.64 -4.77 13.17
N LEU A 338 -18.90 -3.85 13.76
CA LEU A 338 -18.43 -2.63 13.11
C LEU A 338 -17.51 -2.95 11.92
N LYS A 339 -16.64 -3.95 12.06
CA LYS A 339 -15.81 -4.47 10.98
C LYS A 339 -16.65 -4.95 9.79
N PHE A 340 -17.70 -5.73 10.03
CA PHE A 340 -18.57 -6.21 8.96
C PHE A 340 -19.33 -5.09 8.27
N ALA A 341 -19.78 -4.07 9.02
CA ALA A 341 -20.45 -2.90 8.45
C ALA A 341 -19.52 -2.12 7.52
N LEU A 342 -18.28 -1.86 7.94
CA LEU A 342 -17.27 -1.18 7.11
C LEU A 342 -16.91 -1.98 5.87
N ARG A 343 -16.77 -3.30 6.00
CA ARG A 343 -16.49 -4.17 4.86
C ARG A 343 -17.62 -4.16 3.84
N ALA A 344 -18.86 -4.29 4.29
CA ALA A 344 -20.03 -4.22 3.41
C ALA A 344 -20.14 -2.87 2.68
N TYR A 345 -19.69 -1.78 3.32
CA TYR A 345 -19.63 -0.47 2.69
C TYR A 345 -18.58 -0.42 1.56
N PHE A 346 -17.36 -0.90 1.81
CA PHE A 346 -16.30 -0.88 0.78
C PHE A 346 -16.53 -1.90 -0.33
N ASP A 347 -17.06 -3.10 -0.03
CA ASP A 347 -17.40 -4.10 -1.04
C ASP A 347 -18.46 -3.54 -2.03
N ARG A 348 -19.42 -2.76 -1.54
CA ARG A 348 -20.40 -2.05 -2.39
C ARG A 348 -19.73 -0.99 -3.27
N GLN A 349 -18.81 -0.18 -2.71
CA GLN A 349 -18.09 0.82 -3.49
C GLN A 349 -17.26 0.18 -4.60
N HIS A 350 -16.50 -0.88 -4.31
CA HIS A 350 -15.72 -1.59 -5.31
C HIS A 350 -16.60 -2.17 -6.42
N THR A 351 -17.76 -2.74 -6.07
CA THR A 351 -18.73 -3.26 -7.05
C THR A 351 -19.27 -2.14 -7.95
N GLN A 352 -19.58 -0.97 -7.39
CA GLN A 352 -20.05 0.19 -8.16
C GLN A 352 -18.97 0.73 -9.10
N THR A 353 -17.73 0.91 -8.63
CA THR A 353 -16.62 1.38 -9.47
C THR A 353 -16.32 0.41 -10.61
N MET A 354 -16.40 -0.90 -10.35
CA MET A 354 -16.29 -1.90 -11.42
C MET A 354 -17.44 -1.77 -12.42
N ALA A 355 -18.69 -1.69 -11.96
CA ALA A 355 -19.85 -1.50 -12.84
C ALA A 355 -19.77 -0.20 -13.67
N GLU A 356 -19.28 0.89 -13.10
CA GLU A 356 -19.05 2.16 -13.79
C GLU A 356 -17.93 2.05 -14.83
N THR A 357 -16.84 1.34 -14.54
CA THR A 357 -15.75 1.11 -15.49
C THR A 357 -16.23 0.27 -16.68
N PHE A 358 -17.03 -0.77 -16.41
CA PHE A 358 -17.65 -1.61 -17.45
C PHE A 358 -18.70 -0.86 -18.28
N THR A 359 -19.46 0.07 -17.68
CA THR A 359 -20.48 0.86 -18.40
C THR A 359 -19.92 2.09 -19.12
N ALA A 360 -18.80 2.64 -18.66
CA ALA A 360 -18.09 3.73 -19.34
C ALA A 360 -17.41 3.30 -20.65
N GLN A 361 -17.27 1.99 -20.88
CA GLN A 361 -16.91 1.40 -22.18
C GLN A 361 -18.16 0.82 -22.87
N PRO A 362 -19.14 1.64 -23.31
CA PRO A 362 -19.16 2.08 -24.71
C PRO A 362 -20.01 3.35 -24.99
N SER A 363 -19.44 4.48 -25.45
CA SER A 363 -20.26 5.50 -26.19
C SER A 363 -19.49 6.65 -26.84
N THR A 364 -18.20 6.85 -26.58
CA THR A 364 -17.47 8.01 -27.12
C THR A 364 -17.22 7.94 -28.63
N GLU A 365 -17.31 6.75 -29.23
CA GLU A 365 -17.18 6.57 -30.68
C GLU A 365 -18.51 6.67 -31.42
N ASN A 366 -19.63 6.21 -30.83
CA ASN A 366 -20.96 6.44 -31.40
C ASN A 366 -21.34 7.93 -31.44
N GLN A 367 -20.81 8.75 -30.52
CA GLN A 367 -20.95 10.22 -30.59
C GLN A 367 -20.05 10.86 -31.66
N ARG A 368 -18.88 10.27 -31.98
CA ARG A 368 -18.01 10.76 -33.07
C ARG A 368 -18.51 10.34 -34.44
N LEU A 369 -19.00 9.11 -34.58
CA LEU A 369 -19.65 8.60 -35.78
C LEU A 369 -20.93 9.38 -36.08
N ARG A 370 -21.80 9.64 -35.09
CA ARG A 370 -22.98 10.52 -35.27
C ARG A 370 -22.59 11.93 -35.67
N ARG A 371 -21.55 12.54 -35.08
CA ARG A 371 -21.07 13.87 -35.51
C ARG A 371 -20.52 13.87 -36.94
N GLN A 372 -19.87 12.79 -37.39
CA GLN A 372 -19.38 12.68 -38.76
C GLN A 372 -20.52 12.43 -39.76
N THR A 373 -21.56 11.67 -39.41
CA THR A 373 -22.74 11.49 -40.29
C THR A 373 -23.58 12.76 -40.40
N THR A 374 -23.67 13.57 -39.35
CA THR A 374 -24.37 14.88 -39.42
C THR A 374 -23.58 15.90 -40.25
N ILE A 375 -22.24 15.84 -40.26
CA ILE A 375 -21.42 16.75 -41.08
C ILE A 375 -21.43 16.38 -42.57
N SER A 376 -21.61 15.09 -42.93
CA SER A 376 -21.66 14.69 -44.33
C SER A 376 -23.01 14.95 -45.01
N SER A 377 -24.11 15.11 -44.25
CA SER A 377 -25.43 15.41 -44.82
C SER A 377 -25.61 16.88 -45.22
N ASP A 378 -24.74 17.79 -44.76
CA ASP A 378 -24.83 19.23 -45.05
C ASP A 378 -24.04 19.64 -46.31
N ILE A 379 -23.41 18.69 -47.02
CA ILE A 379 -22.57 18.96 -48.21
C ILE A 379 -23.38 18.90 -49.53
N PHE A 380 -24.62 18.40 -49.51
CA PHE A 380 -25.50 18.34 -50.70
C PHE A 380 -26.84 19.05 -50.45
N GLY A 381 -26.83 20.38 -50.48
CA GLY A 381 -28.02 21.24 -50.54
C GLY A 381 -27.79 22.43 -51.49
N PRO A 382 -28.83 22.96 -52.18
CA PRO A 382 -28.64 23.94 -53.24
C PRO A 382 -28.20 25.30 -52.70
N PRO A 383 -27.53 26.15 -53.51
CA PRO A 383 -26.86 27.33 -53.01
C PRO A 383 -27.88 28.44 -52.75
N SER A 384 -27.89 28.99 -51.53
CA SER A 384 -28.51 30.28 -51.26
C SER A 384 -27.53 31.25 -50.60
N ARG A 385 -27.51 32.45 -51.18
CA ARG A 385 -26.68 33.62 -50.84
C ARG A 385 -27.11 34.22 -49.50
N SER A 386 -26.15 34.51 -48.61
CA SER A 386 -26.05 35.80 -47.89
C SER A 386 -24.85 35.88 -46.93
N PHE A 387 -23.89 36.72 -47.31
CA PHE A 387 -23.09 37.71 -46.56
C PHE A 387 -22.93 37.68 -45.01
N ILE A 388 -21.65 37.75 -44.61
CA ILE A 388 -20.97 38.51 -43.50
C ILE A 388 -21.28 38.17 -42.02
N ARG A 389 -20.27 37.67 -41.28
CA ARG A 389 -19.34 38.48 -40.42
C ARG A 389 -18.27 37.61 -39.74
N ARG A 390 -17.00 38.00 -39.90
CA ARG A 390 -15.85 37.48 -39.12
C ARG A 390 -15.89 38.05 -37.71
N THR A 391 -15.76 37.19 -36.70
CA THR A 391 -15.22 37.52 -35.38
C THR A 391 -14.31 36.40 -34.92
N SER A 392 -13.01 36.68 -34.92
CA SER A 392 -11.96 35.88 -34.31
C SER A 392 -12.06 35.98 -32.79
N VAL A 393 -12.48 34.89 -32.13
CA VAL A 393 -12.32 34.71 -30.69
C VAL A 393 -11.43 33.49 -30.48
N GLN A 394 -10.16 33.74 -30.17
CA GLN A 394 -9.24 32.74 -29.63
C GLN A 394 -9.79 32.25 -28.29
N ARG A 395 -10.20 30.99 -28.21
CA ARG A 395 -10.44 30.30 -26.94
C ARG A 395 -9.12 29.64 -26.48
N PRO A 396 -8.70 29.79 -25.22
CA PRO A 396 -7.53 29.09 -24.71
C PRO A 396 -7.82 27.58 -24.57
N SER A 397 -6.78 26.77 -24.77
CA SER A 397 -6.79 25.32 -24.72
C SER A 397 -7.11 24.81 -23.30
N ARG A 398 -8.28 24.20 -23.14
CA ARG A 398 -8.73 23.52 -21.91
C ARG A 398 -8.02 22.16 -21.69
N ARG A 399 -6.74 22.05 -22.05
CA ARG A 399 -5.95 20.80 -21.99
C ARG A 399 -4.88 20.79 -20.89
N GLU A 400 -4.65 21.89 -20.19
CA GLU A 400 -3.58 21.98 -19.18
C GLU A 400 -4.06 21.84 -17.73
N THR A 401 -5.36 22.00 -17.44
CA THR A 401 -5.86 22.00 -16.05
C THR A 401 -6.17 20.61 -15.50
N PHE A 402 -6.37 19.59 -16.35
CA PHE A 402 -6.62 18.22 -15.89
C PHE A 402 -5.34 17.40 -15.68
N ALA A 403 -4.26 17.71 -16.39
CA ALA A 403 -2.98 17.01 -16.25
C ALA A 403 -2.24 17.38 -14.95
N GLN A 404 -2.50 18.56 -14.37
CA GLN A 404 -1.91 18.98 -13.10
C GLN A 404 -2.62 18.43 -11.87
N ALA A 405 -3.88 17.99 -11.98
CA ALA A 405 -4.65 17.45 -10.85
C ALA A 405 -4.35 15.97 -10.58
N THR A 406 -4.07 15.18 -11.62
CA THR A 406 -3.78 13.74 -11.50
C THR A 406 -2.30 13.42 -11.23
N ALA A 407 -1.38 14.35 -11.54
CA ALA A 407 0.06 14.15 -11.29
C ALA A 407 0.48 14.31 -9.81
N ARG A 408 -0.42 14.77 -8.90
CA ARG A 408 -0.09 14.92 -7.47
C ARG A 408 -0.30 13.66 -6.62
N TYR A 409 -0.91 12.61 -7.15
CA TYR A 409 -1.21 11.39 -6.38
C TYR A 409 -0.23 10.24 -6.60
N TYR A 410 0.67 10.34 -7.59
CA TYR A 410 1.69 9.33 -7.89
C TYR A 410 3.04 9.99 -8.18
N THR A 411 3.69 10.48 -7.13
CA THR A 411 5.14 10.72 -7.13
C THR A 411 5.75 10.03 -5.93
N PRO A 412 6.61 9.01 -6.10
CA PRO A 412 7.51 8.64 -5.03
C PRO A 412 8.50 9.79 -4.83
N HIS A 413 8.68 10.21 -3.58
CA HIS A 413 9.73 11.15 -3.19
C HIS A 413 11.12 10.55 -3.49
N THR A 414 11.61 10.70 -4.71
CA THR A 414 13.06 10.70 -4.95
C THR A 414 13.56 12.08 -4.56
N GLN A 415 14.07 12.19 -3.33
CA GLN A 415 14.87 13.34 -2.91
C GLN A 415 16.00 13.56 -3.92
N HIS A 416 16.24 14.83 -4.24
CA HIS A 416 17.30 15.35 -5.09
C HIS A 416 18.66 14.67 -4.83
N LEU A 417 19.04 13.70 -5.68
CA LEU A 417 20.44 13.31 -5.82
C LEU A 417 21.15 14.40 -6.63
N SER A 418 21.73 15.35 -5.90
CA SER A 418 22.63 16.36 -6.45
C SER A 418 23.84 15.69 -7.07
N ILE A 419 24.09 16.00 -8.35
CA ILE A 419 25.23 15.58 -9.19
C ILE A 419 26.60 15.81 -8.50
N HIS A 420 26.64 16.64 -7.45
CA HIS A 420 27.83 16.89 -6.65
C HIS A 420 28.33 15.69 -5.84
N HIS A 421 27.46 14.75 -5.44
CA HIS A 421 27.86 13.59 -4.62
C HIS A 421 28.60 12.51 -5.42
N HIS A 422 28.33 12.38 -6.73
CA HIS A 422 28.94 11.32 -7.56
C HIS A 422 30.41 11.62 -7.93
N ARG A 423 30.77 12.90 -8.12
CA ARG A 423 32.18 13.29 -8.32
C ARG A 423 33.05 13.04 -7.08
N ASN A 424 32.48 13.18 -5.89
CA ASN A 424 33.20 12.95 -4.65
C ASN A 424 33.38 11.46 -4.37
N PHE A 425 32.42 10.61 -4.74
CA PHE A 425 32.53 9.16 -4.58
C PHE A 425 33.58 8.54 -5.51
N ALA A 426 33.64 8.96 -6.79
CA ALA A 426 34.68 8.51 -7.71
C ALA A 426 36.09 8.97 -7.29
N LYS A 427 36.24 10.19 -6.75
CA LYS A 427 37.50 10.66 -6.15
C LYS A 427 37.87 9.89 -4.88
N MET A 428 36.89 9.52 -4.07
CA MET A 428 37.11 8.75 -2.83
C MET A 428 37.59 7.34 -3.12
N ILE A 429 37.03 6.67 -4.14
CA ILE A 429 37.50 5.36 -4.60
C ILE A 429 38.88 5.46 -5.25
N HIS A 430 39.15 6.52 -6.02
CA HIS A 430 40.46 6.71 -6.63
C HIS A 430 41.57 6.93 -5.59
N ASN A 431 41.28 7.69 -4.52
CA ASN A 431 42.22 7.91 -3.42
C ASN A 431 42.37 6.69 -2.50
N GLN A 432 41.32 5.88 -2.29
CA GLN A 432 41.41 4.65 -1.49
C GLN A 432 42.17 3.52 -2.20
N ALA A 433 42.20 3.51 -3.54
CA ALA A 433 42.94 2.51 -4.31
C ALA A 433 44.47 2.71 -4.27
N ASP A 434 44.96 3.91 -4.01
CA ASP A 434 46.40 4.20 -3.92
C ASP A 434 47.01 3.83 -2.55
N GLU A 435 46.19 3.67 -1.49
CA GLU A 435 46.68 3.41 -0.12
C GLU A 435 46.69 1.92 0.28
N ASN A 436 46.14 1.00 -0.52
CA ASN A 436 45.97 -0.40 -0.11
C ASN A 436 46.27 -1.39 -1.25
N PRO A 437 47.39 -2.14 -1.22
CA PRO A 437 47.79 -3.01 -2.33
C PRO A 437 46.94 -4.29 -2.49
N LEU A 438 45.87 -4.47 -1.69
CA LEU A 438 44.98 -5.64 -1.75
C LEU A 438 43.76 -5.48 -2.67
N PHE A 439 43.50 -4.29 -3.22
CA PHE A 439 42.39 -4.02 -4.14
C PHE A 439 42.91 -3.50 -5.48
N MET A 440 43.46 -4.39 -6.29
CA MET A 440 43.88 -4.05 -7.66
C MET A 440 42.68 -4.15 -8.61
N VAL A 441 41.87 -3.09 -8.67
CA VAL A 441 40.84 -2.94 -9.72
C VAL A 441 41.55 -2.52 -11.01
N ASP A 442 41.33 -3.26 -12.10
CA ASP A 442 41.93 -2.99 -13.41
C ASP A 442 41.60 -1.56 -13.85
N ARG A 443 42.62 -0.77 -14.22
CA ARG A 443 42.45 0.62 -14.69
C ARG A 443 41.56 0.70 -15.93
N ASN A 444 41.50 -0.38 -16.72
CA ASN A 444 40.60 -0.47 -17.87
C ASN A 444 39.11 -0.60 -17.47
N GLU A 445 38.81 -1.24 -16.34
CA GLU A 445 37.44 -1.35 -15.80
C GLU A 445 36.95 -0.01 -15.27
N LEU A 446 37.82 0.77 -14.59
CA LEU A 446 37.51 2.14 -14.16
C LEU A 446 37.29 3.11 -15.34
N GLN A 447 38.04 2.96 -16.42
CA GLN A 447 37.82 3.72 -17.65
C GLN A 447 36.50 3.33 -18.35
N ARG A 448 36.15 2.04 -18.36
CA ARG A 448 34.85 1.57 -18.89
C ARG A 448 33.68 2.11 -18.06
N PHE A 449 33.81 2.11 -16.73
CA PHE A 449 32.77 2.64 -15.83
C PHE A 449 32.55 4.14 -16.05
N SER A 450 33.62 4.92 -16.24
CA SER A 450 33.51 6.36 -16.52
C SER A 450 32.95 6.65 -17.91
N LEU A 451 33.29 5.84 -18.93
CA LEU A 451 32.73 5.94 -20.29
C LEU A 451 31.23 5.59 -20.34
N VAL A 452 30.79 4.56 -19.62
CA VAL A 452 29.37 4.17 -19.54
C VAL A 452 28.55 5.25 -18.82
N GLN A 453 29.09 5.83 -17.74
CA GLN A 453 28.44 6.94 -17.04
C GLN A 453 28.41 8.23 -17.87
N ALA A 454 29.48 8.54 -18.61
CA ALA A 454 29.53 9.67 -19.54
C ALA A 454 28.53 9.50 -20.70
N HIS A 455 28.38 8.28 -21.22
CA HIS A 455 27.39 7.97 -22.25
C HIS A 455 25.95 8.06 -21.71
N HIS A 456 25.72 7.65 -20.46
CA HIS A 456 24.41 7.79 -19.82
C HIS A 456 24.06 9.25 -19.54
N ALA A 457 25.04 10.06 -19.11
CA ALA A 457 24.88 11.50 -18.92
C ALA A 457 24.66 12.24 -20.25
N SER A 458 25.35 11.86 -21.34
CA SER A 458 25.14 12.48 -22.66
C SER A 458 23.77 12.14 -23.25
N LYS A 459 23.26 10.92 -23.06
CA LYS A 459 21.89 10.51 -23.43
C LYS A 459 20.83 11.31 -22.67
N LEU A 460 21.07 11.64 -21.40
CA LEU A 460 20.17 12.47 -20.60
C LEU A 460 20.20 13.94 -21.04
N LEU A 461 21.37 14.46 -21.41
CA LEU A 461 21.52 15.84 -21.91
C LEU A 461 20.90 16.04 -23.30
N ASN A 462 21.03 15.06 -24.21
CA ASN A 462 20.44 15.13 -25.56
C ASN A 462 18.91 15.05 -25.57
N LYS A 463 18.29 14.55 -24.49
CA LYS A 463 16.84 14.41 -24.38
C LYS A 463 16.12 15.72 -24.04
N ASN A 464 16.86 16.74 -23.56
CA ASN A 464 16.28 17.98 -23.04
C ASN A 464 16.68 19.26 -23.78
N ASN A 465 17.67 19.27 -24.69
CA ASN A 465 17.97 20.43 -25.52
C ASN A 465 18.52 20.00 -26.89
N GLY A 466 17.81 20.37 -27.95
CA GLY A 466 18.29 20.20 -29.32
C GLY A 466 19.43 21.17 -29.62
N TYR A 467 20.67 20.84 -29.26
CA TYR A 467 21.88 21.46 -29.81
C TYR A 467 23.03 20.45 -29.87
N ARG A 468 23.65 20.33 -31.04
CA ARG A 468 24.86 19.53 -31.32
C ARG A 468 26.01 20.00 -30.40
N ALA A 469 26.61 19.08 -29.65
CA ALA A 469 27.94 19.26 -29.08
C ALA A 469 28.93 18.31 -29.77
N THR A 470 29.91 18.90 -30.45
CA THR A 470 31.07 18.24 -31.05
C THR A 470 32.03 17.77 -29.96
N THR A 471 32.42 16.51 -30.01
CA THR A 471 33.49 15.92 -29.18
C THR A 471 34.85 16.31 -29.76
N ASN A 472 35.67 17.03 -29.00
CA ASN A 472 37.12 17.02 -29.13
C ASN A 472 37.70 16.40 -27.86
N VAL A 473 38.38 15.26 -28.08
CA VAL A 473 39.27 14.41 -27.26
C VAL A 473 39.17 14.52 -25.74
#